data_AF-A0A7C4K521-F1
#
_entry.id   AF-A0A7C4K521-F1
#
_cell.length_a   1.000
_cell.length_b   1.000
_cell.length_c   1.000
_cell.angle_alpha   90.00
_cell.angle_beta   90.00
_cell.angle_gamma   90.00
#
_symmetry.space_group_name_H-M   'P 1'
#
loop_
_entity.id
_entity.type
_entity.pdbx_description
1 polymer ?
#
loop_
_entity_poly.entity_id
_entity_poly.type
_entity_poly.pdbx_seq_one_letter_code
_entity_poly.pdbx_strand_id
1 'polypeptide(L)'
;MIQKKINEFYITFFKRHPIIKDCENIILIDTGTPSTIHSSCNLTFSSYNYNVSKNFMGLTVSKISDMIGTEITTLLEANILSNYNILFDYENETVVFDKQEISFYGIETDITNIMGIPIIELSI
;
A
#
# COMPACT_ATOMS: atom_id res chain seq x y z
N MET A 1 24.34 14.18 10.47
CA MET A 1 23.13 13.35 10.67
C MET A 1 22.12 13.76 9.62
N ILE A 2 21.84 12.89 8.65
CA ILE A 2 20.71 13.10 7.74
C ILE A 2 19.49 12.59 8.48
N GLN A 3 18.51 13.47 8.71
CA GLN A 3 17.26 13.11 9.34
C GLN A 3 16.53 12.12 8.42
N LYS A 4 16.40 10.86 8.85
CA LYS A 4 15.69 9.83 8.09
C LYS A 4 14.23 10.30 7.96
N LYS A 5 13.82 10.68 6.76
CA LYS A 5 12.44 11.03 6.48
C LYS A 5 11.65 9.73 6.53
N ILE A 6 10.90 9.53 7.62
CA ILE A 6 9.96 8.41 7.72
C ILE A 6 8.87 8.69 6.68
N ASN A 7 8.63 7.74 5.77
CA ASN A 7 7.52 7.85 4.81
C ASN A 7 6.24 7.36 5.49
N GLU A 8 5.81 8.14 6.46
CA GLU A 8 4.57 7.96 7.21
C GLU A 8 3.45 8.78 6.56
N PHE A 9 2.29 8.16 6.43
CA PHE A 9 1.11 8.76 5.84
C PHE A 9 -0.08 8.55 6.78
N TYR A 10 -0.95 9.55 6.88
CA TYR A 10 -2.27 9.33 7.45
C TYR A 10 -3.11 8.46 6.52
N ILE A 11 -3.75 7.45 7.08
CA ILE A 11 -4.67 6.57 6.39
C ILE A 11 -6.10 7.05 6.60
N THR A 12 -6.88 7.11 5.52
CA THR A 12 -8.32 7.34 5.56
C THR A 12 -9.02 6.09 5.07
N PHE A 13 -10.01 5.61 5.82
CA PHE A 13 -10.81 4.46 5.42
C PHE A 13 -12.10 4.91 4.73
N PHE A 14 -12.19 4.73 3.42
CA PHE A 14 -13.45 4.92 2.70
C PHE A 14 -14.14 3.57 2.50
N LYS A 15 -15.27 3.33 3.17
CA LYS A 15 -15.95 2.01 3.15
C LYS A 15 -14.98 0.83 3.41
N ARG A 16 -14.04 1.03 4.35
CA ARG A 16 -12.95 0.07 4.70
C ARG A 16 -11.82 -0.05 3.68
N HIS A 17 -11.81 0.74 2.60
CA HIS A 17 -10.67 0.84 1.69
C HIS A 17 -9.60 1.78 2.28
N PRO A 18 -8.36 1.29 2.48
CA PRO A 18 -7.26 2.10 3.01
C PRO A 18 -6.73 3.06 1.92
N ILE A 19 -6.88 4.36 2.15
CA ILE A 19 -6.46 5.41 1.22
C ILE A 19 -5.44 6.31 1.90
N ILE A 20 -4.34 6.59 1.22
CA ILE A 20 -3.34 7.60 1.62
C ILE A 20 -3.26 8.73 0.58
N LYS A 21 -2.77 9.89 1.02
CA LYS A 21 -2.44 11.00 0.11
C LYS A 21 -0.93 11.19 0.06
N ASP A 22 -0.36 11.20 -1.14
CA ASP A 22 1.05 11.52 -1.38
C ASP A 22 1.15 12.59 -2.47
N CYS A 23 1.50 13.81 -2.07
CA CYS A 23 1.42 15.01 -2.92
C CYS A 23 0.03 15.17 -3.56
N GLU A 24 -0.06 15.03 -4.88
CA GLU A 24 -1.29 15.11 -5.67
C GLU A 24 -2.00 13.76 -5.85
N ASN A 25 -1.39 12.68 -5.35
CA ASN A 25 -1.91 11.34 -5.52
C ASN A 25 -2.86 10.94 -4.39
N ILE A 26 -3.97 10.33 -4.77
CA ILE A 26 -4.90 9.65 -3.87
C ILE A 26 -4.73 8.16 -4.14
N ILE A 27 -4.13 7.46 -3.18
CA ILE A 27 -3.60 6.12 -3.38
C ILE A 27 -4.43 5.14 -2.56
N LEU A 28 -5.11 4.22 -3.24
CA LEU A 28 -5.70 3.03 -2.63
C LEU A 28 -4.60 1.97 -2.47
N ILE A 29 -4.40 1.48 -1.24
CA ILE A 29 -3.47 0.38 -0.96
C ILE A 29 -4.21 -0.95 -1.14
N ASP A 30 -3.71 -1.82 -2.02
CA ASP A 30 -4.31 -3.12 -2.30
C ASP A 30 -3.25 -4.21 -2.46
N THR A 31 -3.42 -5.35 -1.79
CA THR A 31 -2.48 -6.49 -1.87
C THR A 31 -3.01 -7.62 -2.76
N GLY A 32 -4.19 -7.49 -3.36
CA GLY A 32 -4.92 -8.56 -4.04
C GLY A 32 -4.48 -8.84 -5.48
N THR A 33 -3.57 -8.04 -6.03
CA THR A 33 -3.23 -8.03 -7.45
C THR A 33 -1.73 -7.76 -7.65
N PRO A 34 -1.13 -8.25 -8.75
CA PRO A 34 0.31 -8.18 -8.94
C PRO A 34 0.83 -6.83 -9.44
N SER A 35 0.00 -5.90 -9.95
CA SER A 35 0.50 -4.80 -10.79
C SER A 35 -0.21 -3.46 -10.58
N THR A 36 0.46 -2.57 -9.86
CA THR A 36 0.04 -1.16 -9.63
C THR A 36 -0.51 -0.50 -10.89
N ILE A 37 -1.67 0.14 -10.75
CA ILE A 37 -2.33 0.93 -11.80
C ILE A 37 -2.34 2.39 -11.37
N HIS A 38 -2.00 3.29 -12.29
CA HIS A 38 -1.96 4.73 -12.03
C HIS A 38 -2.61 5.53 -13.17
N SER A 39 -3.01 6.77 -12.90
CA SER A 39 -3.56 7.69 -13.92
C SER A 39 -2.54 8.07 -14.99
N SER A 40 -1.25 7.97 -14.66
CA SER A 40 -0.08 8.23 -15.50
C SER A 40 0.74 6.94 -15.74
N CYS A 41 1.74 6.97 -16.64
CA CYS A 41 2.67 5.85 -16.84
C CYS A 41 3.84 5.85 -15.84
N ASN A 42 3.96 6.90 -15.03
CA ASN A 42 4.99 7.06 -14.02
C ASN A 42 4.36 7.43 -12.69
N LEU A 43 4.81 6.80 -11.61
CA LEU A 43 4.43 7.12 -10.25
C LEU A 43 5.68 7.43 -9.45
N THR A 44 5.72 8.59 -8.80
CA THR A 44 6.67 8.84 -7.70
C THR A 44 5.98 8.44 -6.40
N PHE A 45 6.55 7.48 -5.68
CA PHE A 45 6.06 7.04 -4.39
C PHE A 45 7.24 6.83 -3.44
N SER A 46 7.16 7.37 -2.22
CA SER A 46 8.19 7.18 -1.20
C SER A 46 9.60 7.62 -1.66
N SER A 47 9.66 8.69 -2.46
CA SER A 47 10.88 9.22 -3.12
C SER A 47 11.49 8.35 -4.22
N TYR A 48 10.81 7.28 -4.67
CA TYR A 48 11.23 6.44 -5.78
C TYR A 48 10.29 6.59 -6.98
N ASN A 49 10.84 6.54 -8.18
CA ASN A 49 10.08 6.58 -9.43
C ASN A 49 9.83 5.17 -9.97
N TYR A 50 8.60 4.90 -10.37
CA TYR A 50 8.16 3.61 -10.88
C TYR A 50 7.49 3.79 -12.25
N ASN A 51 7.86 2.93 -13.20
CA ASN A 51 7.09 2.74 -14.43
C ASN A 51 5.89 1.86 -14.08
N VAL A 52 4.69 2.37 -14.31
CA VAL A 52 3.43 1.74 -13.92
C VAL A 52 2.46 1.71 -15.09
N SER A 53 1.48 0.82 -15.03
CA SER A 53 0.48 0.72 -16.09
C SER A 53 -0.68 1.69 -15.83
N LYS A 54 -1.28 2.18 -16.91
CA LYS A 54 -2.60 2.85 -16.87
C LYS A 54 -3.77 1.86 -16.92
N ASN A 55 -3.48 0.61 -17.26
CA ASN A 55 -4.47 -0.41 -17.50
C ASN A 55 -3.97 -1.79 -17.08
N PHE A 56 -4.79 -2.55 -16.36
CA PHE A 56 -4.55 -3.96 -16.11
C PHE A 56 -5.81 -4.74 -16.45
N MET A 57 -5.74 -5.62 -17.45
CA MET A 57 -6.88 -6.44 -17.88
C MET A 57 -8.18 -5.66 -18.13
N GLY A 58 -8.07 -4.42 -18.66
CA GLY A 58 -9.23 -3.57 -18.92
C GLY A 58 -9.68 -2.70 -17.73
N LEU A 59 -9.09 -2.86 -16.55
CA LEU A 59 -9.28 -1.99 -15.38
C LEU A 59 -8.39 -0.76 -15.48
N THR A 60 -8.95 0.41 -15.17
CA THR A 60 -8.24 1.69 -15.06
C THR A 60 -8.60 2.33 -13.72
N VAL A 61 -7.81 3.28 -13.24
CA VAL A 61 -8.10 3.98 -11.97
C VAL A 61 -9.46 4.71 -11.97
N SER A 62 -9.93 5.17 -13.14
CA SER A 62 -11.28 5.74 -13.29
C SER A 62 -12.36 4.68 -13.06
N LYS A 63 -12.26 3.50 -13.68
CA LYS A 63 -13.22 2.41 -13.43
C LYS A 63 -13.20 1.94 -11.98
N ILE A 64 -12.01 1.87 -11.39
CA ILE A 64 -11.87 1.48 -9.98
C ILE A 64 -12.52 2.54 -9.08
N SER A 65 -12.30 3.83 -9.37
CA SER A 65 -12.95 4.94 -8.66
C SER A 65 -14.47 4.81 -8.69
N ASP A 66 -15.05 4.52 -9.86
CA ASP A 66 -16.49 4.29 -10.03
C ASP A 66 -16.98 3.09 -9.20
N MET A 67 -16.21 2.00 -9.15
CA MET A 67 -16.55 0.79 -8.40
C MET A 67 -16.55 1.01 -6.88
N ILE A 68 -15.54 1.72 -6.35
CA ILE A 68 -15.43 1.95 -4.90
C ILE A 68 -16.31 3.12 -4.45
N GLY A 69 -16.52 4.11 -5.31
CA GLY A 69 -17.32 5.31 -5.08
C GLY A 69 -16.53 6.49 -4.49
N THR A 70 -15.22 6.52 -4.70
CA THR A 70 -14.33 7.65 -4.39
C THR A 70 -13.24 7.74 -5.43
N GLU A 71 -12.80 8.97 -5.74
CA GLU A 71 -11.72 9.19 -6.69
C GLU A 71 -10.38 8.70 -6.12
N ILE A 72 -9.64 7.97 -6.96
CA ILE A 72 -8.25 7.60 -6.73
C ILE A 72 -7.42 7.90 -7.98
N THR A 73 -6.15 8.25 -7.78
CA THR A 73 -5.19 8.38 -8.89
C THR A 73 -4.36 7.12 -9.04
N THR A 74 -4.30 6.26 -8.02
CA THR A 74 -3.45 5.08 -7.97
C THR A 74 -4.12 3.94 -7.21
N LEU A 75 -4.05 2.74 -7.78
CA LEU A 75 -4.19 1.47 -7.07
C LEU A 75 -2.78 0.91 -6.86
N LEU A 76 -2.25 1.00 -5.63
CA LEU A 76 -0.88 0.63 -5.26
C LEU A 76 -0.83 -0.83 -4.82
N GLU A 77 -0.03 -1.65 -5.50
CA GLU A 77 -0.11 -3.10 -5.41
C GLU A 77 1.23 -3.83 -5.23
N ALA A 78 1.20 -5.17 -5.24
CA ALA A 78 2.30 -6.03 -4.81
C ALA A 78 3.65 -5.74 -5.50
N ASN A 79 3.67 -5.39 -6.79
CA ASN A 79 4.92 -5.04 -7.49
C ASN A 79 5.67 -3.84 -6.88
N ILE A 80 4.96 -2.91 -6.24
CA ILE A 80 5.57 -1.79 -5.52
C ILE A 80 5.63 -2.09 -4.02
N LEU A 81 4.53 -2.58 -3.43
CA LEU A 81 4.42 -2.85 -1.99
C LEU A 81 5.47 -3.84 -1.49
N SER A 82 5.83 -4.87 -2.29
CA SER A 82 6.86 -5.85 -1.94
C SER A 82 8.27 -5.27 -1.77
N ASN A 83 8.50 -4.01 -2.15
CA ASN A 83 9.78 -3.34 -1.93
C ASN A 83 9.90 -2.70 -0.53
N TYR A 84 8.84 -2.75 0.29
CA TYR A 84 8.76 -2.07 1.58
C TYR A 84 8.38 -3.06 2.69
N ASN A 85 8.97 -2.85 3.86
CA ASN A 85 8.32 -3.19 5.11
C ASN A 85 7.20 -2.18 5.35
N ILE A 86 6.04 -2.67 5.78
CA ILE A 86 4.83 -1.87 5.92
C ILE A 86 4.31 -2.03 7.34
N LEU A 87 4.14 -0.92 8.05
CA LEU A 87 3.51 -0.89 9.37
C LEU A 87 2.18 -0.15 9.26
N PHE A 88 1.07 -0.85 9.46
CA PHE A 88 -0.24 -0.25 9.64
C PHE A 88 -0.48 0.00 11.13
N ASP A 89 -0.61 1.27 11.52
CA ASP A 89 -1.03 1.68 12.84
C ASP A 89 -2.49 2.15 12.78
N TYR A 90 -3.41 1.22 13.04
CA TYR A 90 -4.85 1.51 12.98
C TYR A 90 -5.32 2.40 14.13
N GLU A 91 -4.62 2.43 15.27
CA GLU A 91 -4.99 3.27 16.41
C GLU A 91 -4.70 4.73 16.12
N ASN A 92 -3.53 5.01 15.54
CA ASN A 92 -3.12 6.36 15.18
C ASN A 92 -3.52 6.77 13.75
N GLU A 93 -4.21 5.88 13.03
CA GLU A 93 -4.60 6.08 11.63
C GLU A 93 -3.40 6.46 10.74
N THR A 94 -2.27 5.77 10.90
CA THR A 94 -1.10 5.97 10.04
C THR A 94 -0.62 4.67 9.41
N VAL A 95 0.15 4.84 8.33
CA VAL A 95 0.87 3.75 7.67
C VAL A 95 2.26 4.22 7.30
N VAL A 96 3.25 3.37 7.59
CA VAL A 96 4.67 3.62 7.28
C VAL A 96 5.14 2.67 6.20
N PHE A 97 5.84 3.21 5.20
CA PHE A 97 6.52 2.44 4.16
C PHE A 97 8.03 2.68 4.24
N ASP A 98 8.80 1.67 4.61
CA ASP A 98 10.26 1.77 4.69
C ASP A 98 10.92 0.56 4.03
N LYS A 99 12.04 0.77 3.35
CA LYS A 99 12.85 -0.33 2.80
C LYS A 99 13.72 -0.98 3.87
N GLN A 100 13.92 -0.31 4.99
CA GLN A 100 14.58 -0.83 6.18
C GLN A 100 13.55 -1.37 7.15
N GLU A 101 14.01 -2.14 8.13
CA GLU A 101 13.18 -2.61 9.23
C GLU A 101 12.55 -1.42 9.96
N ILE A 102 11.26 -1.55 10.27
CA ILE A 102 10.49 -0.56 11.02
C ILE A 102 10.47 -1.02 12.47
N SER A 103 10.93 -0.17 13.39
CA SER A 103 10.84 -0.48 14.82
C SER A 103 9.41 -0.27 15.29
N PHE A 104 8.82 -1.29 15.91
CA PHE A 104 7.53 -1.21 16.59
C PHE A 104 7.55 -2.11 17.83
N TYR A 105 6.61 -1.88 18.76
CA TYR A 105 6.44 -2.73 19.93
C TYR A 105 5.31 -3.72 19.67
N GLY A 106 5.58 -5.00 19.89
CA GLY A 106 4.58 -6.05 19.68
C GLY A 106 5.14 -7.44 19.95
N ILE A 107 4.31 -8.43 19.66
CA ILE A 107 4.70 -9.84 19.66
C ILE A 107 4.84 -10.27 18.20
N GLU A 108 6.02 -10.71 17.82
CA GLU A 108 6.24 -11.32 16.52
C GLU A 108 5.48 -12.64 16.44
N THR A 109 4.75 -12.85 15.33
CA THR A 109 4.05 -14.10 15.06
C THR A 109 4.53 -14.65 13.74
N ASP A 110 4.94 -15.92 13.75
CA ASP A 110 5.44 -16.59 12.56
C ASP A 110 4.31 -16.83 11.54
N ILE A 111 4.61 -16.54 10.28
CA ILE A 111 3.80 -16.98 9.15
C ILE A 111 4.37 -18.31 8.66
N THR A 112 3.58 -19.37 8.74
CA THR A 112 3.95 -20.68 8.19
C THR A 112 3.33 -20.86 6.81
N ASN A 113 3.97 -21.68 5.96
CA ASN A 113 3.42 -22.02 4.64
C ASN A 113 3.03 -23.50 4.62
N ILE A 114 1.74 -23.78 4.40
CA ILE A 114 1.23 -25.14 4.26
C ILE A 114 0.69 -25.29 2.84
N MET A 115 1.36 -26.11 2.02
CA MET A 115 0.99 -26.36 0.61
C MET A 115 0.80 -25.07 -0.22
N GLY A 116 1.67 -24.08 -0.02
CA GLY A 116 1.61 -22.79 -0.73
C GLY A 116 0.71 -21.74 -0.07
N ILE A 117 -0.05 -22.11 0.97
CA ILE A 117 -0.98 -21.21 1.66
C ILE A 117 -0.28 -20.60 2.89
N PRO A 118 -0.17 -19.27 3.00
CA PRO A 118 0.33 -18.62 4.21
C PRO A 118 -0.70 -18.74 5.34
N ILE A 119 -0.26 -19.19 6.50
CA ILE A 119 -1.08 -19.40 7.71
C ILE A 119 -0.42 -18.68 8.88
N ILE A 120 -1.24 -17.97 9.65
CA ILE A 120 -0.86 -17.29 10.89
C ILE A 120 -1.76 -17.83 11.99
N GLU A 121 -1.17 -18.29 13.09
CA GLU A 121 -1.92 -18.71 14.28
C GLU A 121 -1.95 -17.54 15.27
N LEU A 122 -3.14 -17.01 15.55
CA LEU A 122 -3.34 -15.90 16.47
C LEU A 122 -4.02 -16.41 17.74
N SER A 123 -3.42 -16.11 18.88
CA SER A 123 -4.06 -16.29 20.19
C SER A 123 -4.74 -14.98 20.56
N ILE A 124 -6.07 -14.98 20.71
CA ILE A 124 -6.86 -13.82 21.15
C ILE A 124 -7.14 -13.94 22.65
#